data_AF-A0A1G3P2F7-F1
#
_entry.id   AF-A0A1G3P2F7-F1
#
_cell.length_a   1.000
_cell.length_b   1.000
_cell.length_c   1.000
_cell.angle_alpha   90.00
_cell.angle_beta   90.00
_cell.angle_gamma   90.00
#
_symmetry.space_group_name_H-M   'P 1'
#
loop_
_entity.id
_entity.type
_entity.pdbx_description
1 polymer ?
#
loop_
_entity_poly.entity_id
_entity_poly.type
_entity_poly.pdbx_seq_one_letter_code
_entity_poly.pdbx_strand_id
1 'polypeptide(L)' 'MNRYEAAQKVVNRGGKCYNHYWRGIDMLIAGDNKGKISRKLKIAIEKGIEVISEQDLYKYILLY' A
#
# COMPACT_ATOMS: atom_id res chain seq x y z
N MET A 1 1.74 -7.90 12.21
CA MET A 1 0.96 -6.65 12.21
C MET A 1 -0.20 -6.86 11.26
N ASN A 2 -1.41 -6.47 11.66
CA ASN A 2 -2.57 -6.61 10.79
C ASN A 2 -2.74 -5.34 9.92
N ARG A 3 -3.57 -5.41 8.88
CA ARG A 3 -3.83 -4.29 7.96
C ARG A 3 -4.30 -3.02 8.69
N TYR A 4 -5.07 -3.18 9.76
CA TYR A 4 -5.62 -2.06 10.53
C TYR A 4 -4.54 -1.33 11.33
N GLU A 5 -3.69 -2.06 12.04
CA GLU A 5 -2.51 -1.53 12.72
C GLU A 5 -1.55 -0.83 11.75
N ALA A 6 -1.38 -1.40 10.55
CA ALA A 6 -0.59 -0.78 9.50
C ALA A 6 -1.15 0.58 9.08
N ALA A 7 -2.46 0.64 8.81
CA ALA A 7 -3.13 1.88 8.47
C ALA A 7 -3.03 2.92 9.60
N GLN A 8 -3.23 2.51 10.85
CA GLN A 8 -3.07 3.41 12.00
C GLN A 8 -1.67 4.00 12.09
N LYS A 9 -0.62 3.18 11.92
CA LYS A 9 0.76 3.66 11.97
C LYS A 9 1.11 4.64 10.84
N VAL A 10 0.54 4.44 9.65
CA VAL A 10 0.70 5.38 8.53
C VAL A 10 0.00 6.70 8.83
N VAL A 11 -1.23 6.63 9.35
CA VAL A 11 -2.00 7.83 9.75
C VAL A 11 -1.31 8.60 10.87
N ASN A 12 -0.77 7.90 11.88
CA ASN A 12 -0.02 8.53 12.98
C ASN A 12 1.26 9.25 12.51
N ARG A 13 1.81 8.88 11.35
CA ARG A 13 2.93 9.57 10.69
C ARG A 13 2.48 10.69 9.74
N GLY A 14 1.19 11.02 9.70
CA GLY A 14 0.62 12.07 8.83
C GLY A 14 0.23 11.59 7.43
N GLY A 15 0.36 10.29 7.14
CA GLY A 15 -0.07 9.71 5.88
C GLY A 15 -1.59 9.54 5.79
N LYS A 16 -2.08 9.20 4.59
CA LYS A 16 -3.49 8.88 4.35
C LYS A 16 -3.61 7.48 3.76
N CYS A 17 -4.52 6.68 4.30
CA CYS A 17 -4.80 5.34 3.79
C CYS A 17 -6.18 5.29 3.14
N TYR A 18 -6.23 4.80 1.91
CA TYR A 18 -7.48 4.61 1.16
C TYR A 18 -7.73 3.13 0.91
N ASN A 19 -8.97 2.69 1.09
CA ASN A 19 -9.39 1.31 0.79
C ASN A 19 -9.75 1.10 -0.69
N HIS A 20 -9.93 2.19 -1.43
CA HIS A 20 -10.23 2.25 -2.86
C HIS A 20 -9.09 2.91 -3.62
N TYR A 21 -9.08 2.71 -4.93
CA TYR A 21 -8.15 3.44 -5.80
C TYR A 21 -8.62 4.88 -5.95
N TRP A 22 -7.73 5.83 -5.70
CA TRP A 22 -7.91 7.27 -5.81
C TRP A 22 -6.80 7.82 -6.72
N ARG A 23 -7.07 8.90 -7.47
CA ARG A 23 -6.14 9.42 -8.49
C ARG A 23 -4.86 10.05 -7.92
N GLY A 24 -4.85 10.43 -6.65
CA GLY A 24 -3.69 10.95 -5.94
C GLY A 24 -3.11 9.95 -4.94
N ILE A 25 -3.01 8.68 -5.31
CA ILE A 25 -2.31 7.67 -4.50
C ILE A 25 -0.86 7.64 -4.96
N ASP A 26 0.06 7.85 -4.02
CA ASP A 26 1.50 7.78 -4.27
C ASP A 26 2.02 6.33 -4.27
N MET A 27 1.38 5.46 -3.47
CA MET A 27 1.84 4.10 -3.22
C MET A 27 0.68 3.11 -3.03
N LEU A 28 0.79 1.94 -3.67
CA LEU A 28 -0.10 0.81 -3.50
C LEU A 28 0.58 -0.30 -2.68
N ILE A 29 0.02 -0.62 -1.53
CA ILE A 29 0.44 -1.79 -0.75
C ILE A 29 -0.33 -3.01 -1.26
N ALA A 30 0.39 -3.95 -1.87
CA ALA A 30 -0.16 -5.19 -2.38
C ALA A 30 0.24 -6.38 -1.50
N GLY A 31 -0.75 -7.08 -0.96
CA GLY A 31 -0.52 -8.39 -0.34
C GLY A 31 -0.32 -9.47 -1.40
N ASP A 32 0.35 -10.57 -1.02
CA ASP A 32 0.55 -11.71 -1.90
C ASP A 32 -0.79 -12.42 -2.16
N ASN A 33 -1.30 -12.25 -3.38
CA ASN A 33 -2.61 -12.75 -3.79
C ASN A 33 -2.50 -14.00 -4.65
N LYS A 34 -1.55 -14.89 -4.34
CA LYS A 34 -1.30 -16.18 -5.03
C LYS A 34 -1.25 -16.02 -6.56
N GLY A 35 -0.54 -15.00 -7.04
CA GLY A 35 -0.37 -14.73 -8.47
C GLY A 35 -1.56 -14.06 -9.18
N LYS A 36 -2.63 -13.69 -8.47
CA LYS A 36 -3.75 -12.93 -9.08
C LYS A 36 -3.43 -11.45 -9.14
N ILE A 37 -3.27 -10.92 -10.35
CA ILE A 37 -3.16 -9.48 -10.59
C ILE A 37 -4.54 -8.85 -10.40
N SER A 38 -4.69 -8.06 -9.34
CA SER A 38 -5.92 -7.29 -9.12
C SER A 38 -6.02 -6.12 -10.09
N ARG A 39 -7.24 -5.64 -10.39
CA ARG A 39 -7.46 -4.43 -11.20
C ARG A 39 -6.71 -3.21 -10.63
N LYS A 40 -6.59 -3.10 -9.30
CA LYS A 40 -5.85 -2.03 -8.63
C LYS A 40 -4.34 -2.10 -8.92
N LEU A 41 -3.78 -3.31 -8.89
CA LEU A 41 -2.38 -3.55 -9.22
C LEU A 41 -2.08 -3.19 -10.67
N LYS A 42 -2.95 -3.60 -11.61
CA LYS A 42 -2.80 -3.26 -13.03
C LYS A 42 -2.78 -1.74 -13.25
N ILE A 43 -3.74 -1.03 -12.65
CA ILE A 43 -3.81 0.44 -12.76
C ILE A 43 -2.57 1.10 -12.14
N ALA A 44 -2.10 0.62 -10.98
CA ALA A 44 -0.89 1.17 -10.34
C ALA A 44 0.33 1.05 -11.25
N ILE A 45 0.54 -0.13 -11.86
CA ILE A 45 1.63 -0.36 -12.81
C ILE A 45 1.48 0.54 -14.04
N GLU A 46 0.29 0.62 -14.65
CA GLU A 46 0.03 1.47 -15.82
C GLU A 46 0.25 2.97 -15.56
N LYS A 47 0.08 3.40 -14.30
CA LYS A 47 0.22 4.79 -13.87
C LYS A 47 1.59 5.12 -13.29
N GLY A 48 2.49 4.16 -13.17
CA GLY A 48 3.80 4.34 -12.54
C GLY A 48 3.72 4.61 -11.04
N ILE A 49 2.64 4.16 -10.38
CA ILE A 49 2.47 4.25 -8.93
C ILE A 49 3.34 3.17 -8.29
N GLU A 50 4.07 3.53 -7.23
CA GLU A 50 4.92 2.60 -6.52
C GLU A 50 4.10 1.47 -5.90
N VAL A 51 4.50 0.22 -6.15
CA VAL A 51 3.86 -0.96 -5.56
C VAL A 51 4.84 -1.62 -4.61
N ILE A 52 4.46 -1.72 -3.34
CA ILE A 52 5.26 -2.38 -2.31
C ILE A 52 4.49 -3.53 -1.67
N SER A 53 5.23 -4.48 -1.09
CA SER A 53 4.62 -5.55 -0.30
C SER A 53 4.24 -5.07 1.10
N GLU A 54 3.37 -5.81 1.79
CA GLU A 54 3.12 -5.55 3.23
C GLU A 54 4.40 -5.67 4.06
N GLN A 55 5.34 -6.54 3.67
CA GLN A 55 6.62 -6.72 4.35
C GLN A 55 7.52 -5.50 4.22
N ASP A 56 7.53 -4.88 3.04
CA ASP A 56 8.29 -3.66 2.80
C ASP A 56 7.66 -2.48 3.54
N LEU A 57 6.32 -2.42 3.59
CA LEU A 57 5.62 -1.44 4.42
C LEU A 57 6.04 -1.57 5.89
N TYR A 58 6.19 -2.79 6.42
CA TYR A 58 6.67 -2.98 7.79
C TYR A 58 8.08 -2.42 7.99
N LYS A 59 8.99 -2.59 7.03
CA LYS A 59 10.33 -2.00 7.10
C LYS A 59 10.27 -0.47 7.06
N TYR A 60 9.49 0.10 6.15
CA TYR A 60 9.30 1.55 6.05
C TYR A 60 8.75 2.16 7.34
N ILE A 61 7.77 1.51 7.95
CA ILE A 61 7.12 1.94 9.20
C ILE A 61 7.99 1.70 10.44
N LEU A 62 8.97 0.81 10.41
CA LEU A 62 9.83 0.54 11.58
C LEU A 62 11.12 1.37 11.58
N LEU A 63 11.62 1.72 10.40
CA LEU A 63 12.90 2.43 10.24
C LEU A 63 12.75 3.97 10.26
N TYR A 64 11.54 4.47 10.01
CA TYR A 64 11.18 5.89 10.04
C TYR A 64 9.99 6.12 10.97
#